data_AF-A0A852GR95-F1
#
_entry.id   AF-A0A852GR95-F1
#
_cell.length_a   1.000
_cell.length_b   1.000
_cell.length_c   1.000
_cell.angle_alpha   90.00
_cell.angle_beta   90.00
_cell.angle_gamma   90.00
#
_symmetry.space_group_name_H-M   'P 1'
#
loop_
_entity.id
_entity.type
_entity.pdbx_description
1 polymer ?
#
loop_
_entity_poly.entity_id
_entity_poly.type
_entity_poly.pdbx_seq_one_letter_code
_entity_poly.pdbx_strand_id
1 'polypeptide(L)'
;RDMDQILDAYENKKSFYLYTGRGPSSQAMHVGHLIPFIFTKWLQEVFDVPLVIQLTDDEKYLWKDLTTEKAYEYAKENAKDIIACGFDVNKTFIFSDLDYLGSFYLSLLILASQLFQTCCFPGKISFPAIQAAPSFSSSFPQIFNGKENIQCLIPCAIDQDPYFRMTRDVAPRIGQPKPALLHSVFFPALQGAQTKMSASDPNSSIFLTDTPKQIKTKV
;
A
#
# COMPACT_ATOMS: atom_id res chain seq x y z
N ARG A 1 -14.48 5.11 -3.21
CA ARG A 1 -15.42 4.98 -2.06
C ARG A 1 -15.20 6.18 -1.15
N ASP A 2 -16.27 6.86 -0.74
CA ASP A 2 -16.26 7.97 0.24
C ASP A 2 -15.28 9.11 -0.09
N MET A 3 -15.10 9.42 -1.37
CA MET A 3 -14.22 10.53 -1.80
C MET A 3 -14.86 11.89 -1.50
N ASP A 4 -16.19 11.96 -1.54
CA ASP A 4 -16.99 13.08 -1.06
C ASP A 4 -16.63 13.45 0.39
N GLN A 5 -16.48 12.47 1.28
CA GLN A 5 -16.08 12.72 2.67
C GLN A 5 -14.66 13.28 2.81
N ILE A 6 -13.74 12.90 1.91
CA ILE A 6 -12.39 13.49 1.84
C ILE A 6 -12.48 14.96 1.42
N LEU A 7 -13.26 15.24 0.38
CA LEU A 7 -13.46 16.61 -0.12
C LEU A 7 -14.13 17.48 0.94
N ASP A 8 -15.20 17.00 1.59
CA ASP A 8 -15.86 17.68 2.69
C ASP A 8 -14.88 17.97 3.84
N ALA A 9 -14.05 16.99 4.22
CA ALA A 9 -13.04 17.19 5.25
C ALA A 9 -12.02 18.25 4.83
N TYR A 10 -11.52 18.20 3.61
CA TYR A 10 -10.54 19.13 3.06
C TYR A 10 -11.08 20.56 2.98
N GLU A 11 -12.29 20.74 2.46
CA GLU A 11 -12.97 22.05 2.37
C GLU A 11 -13.23 22.67 3.76
N ASN A 12 -13.51 21.82 4.76
CA ASN A 12 -13.64 22.21 6.16
C ASN A 12 -12.31 22.34 6.91
N LYS A 13 -11.16 22.34 6.22
CA LYS A 13 -9.81 22.46 6.78
C LYS A 13 -9.46 21.36 7.80
N LYS A 14 -10.12 20.20 7.70
CA LYS A 14 -9.77 19.01 8.48
C LYS A 14 -8.68 18.24 7.76
N SER A 15 -7.67 17.80 8.52
CA SER A 15 -6.58 17.01 7.98
C SER A 15 -7.04 15.60 7.60
N PHE A 16 -6.46 15.08 6.52
CA PHE A 16 -6.50 13.67 6.15
C PHE A 16 -5.09 13.25 5.70
N TYR A 17 -4.86 11.96 5.50
CA TYR A 17 -3.59 11.44 4.99
C TYR A 17 -3.81 10.41 3.89
N LEU A 18 -2.77 10.21 3.08
CA LEU A 18 -2.74 9.20 2.04
C LEU A 18 -2.08 7.92 2.56
N TYR A 19 -2.60 6.78 2.13
CA TYR A 19 -1.98 5.48 2.35
C TYR A 19 -1.99 4.70 1.04
N THR A 20 -0.83 4.18 0.63
CA THR A 20 -0.73 3.18 -0.44
C THR A 20 0.32 2.13 -0.07
N GLY A 21 0.50 1.10 -0.89
CA GLY A 21 1.42 0.03 -0.55
C GLY A 21 1.99 -0.73 -1.75
N ARG A 22 3.05 -1.48 -1.47
CA ARG A 22 3.74 -2.33 -2.44
C ARG A 22 4.18 -3.63 -1.76
N GLY A 23 3.78 -4.75 -2.34
CA GLY A 23 4.35 -6.05 -2.02
C GLY A 23 5.60 -6.35 -2.85
N PRO A 24 6.81 -6.31 -2.27
CA PRO A 24 8.07 -6.38 -3.00
C PRO A 24 8.42 -7.82 -3.43
N SER A 25 7.94 -8.24 -4.61
CA SER A 25 8.14 -9.61 -5.13
C SER A 25 9.45 -9.85 -5.88
N SER A 26 10.16 -8.78 -6.24
CA SER A 26 11.35 -8.77 -7.09
C SER A 26 12.16 -7.50 -6.82
N GLN A 27 13.43 -7.46 -7.24
CA GLN A 27 14.30 -6.29 -7.04
C GLN A 27 13.79 -5.03 -7.73
N ALA A 28 13.20 -5.15 -8.92
CA ALA A 28 12.73 -4.02 -9.71
C ALA A 28 11.20 -4.02 -9.89
N MET A 29 10.62 -2.82 -9.94
CA MET A 29 9.25 -2.60 -10.39
C MET A 29 9.13 -2.63 -11.92
N HIS A 30 7.89 -2.72 -12.42
CA HIS A 30 7.53 -2.54 -13.83
C HIS A 30 6.59 -1.34 -13.99
N VAL A 31 6.41 -0.87 -15.23
CA VAL A 31 5.61 0.33 -15.54
C VAL A 31 4.17 0.27 -15.00
N GLY A 32 3.58 -0.92 -14.89
CA GLY A 32 2.27 -1.09 -14.26
C GLY A 32 2.21 -0.70 -12.77
N HIS A 33 3.31 -0.82 -12.02
CA HIS A 33 3.38 -0.31 -10.65
C HIS A 33 3.47 1.22 -10.61
N LEU A 34 3.86 1.85 -11.73
CA LEU A 34 3.82 3.28 -12.03
C LEU A 34 2.54 3.97 -11.57
N ILE A 35 1.43 3.36 -12.00
CA ILE A 35 0.10 3.98 -12.03
C ILE A 35 -0.37 4.46 -10.65
N PRO A 36 -0.44 3.61 -9.60
CA PRO A 36 -0.85 4.07 -8.28
C PRO A 36 0.11 5.10 -7.68
N PHE A 37 1.43 4.96 -7.89
CA PHE A 37 2.41 5.87 -7.28
C PHE A 37 2.41 7.27 -7.92
N ILE A 38 2.35 7.36 -9.26
CA ILE A 38 2.25 8.64 -9.96
C ILE A 38 0.99 9.39 -9.52
N PHE A 39 -0.14 8.68 -9.43
CA PHE A 39 -1.39 9.29 -8.99
C PHE A 39 -1.35 9.70 -7.51
N THR A 40 -0.76 8.88 -6.65
CA THR A 40 -0.60 9.20 -5.22
C THR A 40 0.32 10.41 -5.03
N LYS A 41 1.39 10.54 -5.83
CA LYS A 41 2.29 11.69 -5.81
C LYS A 41 1.54 12.96 -6.20
N TRP A 42 0.73 12.91 -7.25
CA TRP A 42 -0.12 14.03 -7.65
C TRP A 42 -1.13 14.41 -6.55
N LEU A 43 -1.78 13.43 -5.90
CA LEU A 43 -2.67 13.68 -4.77
C LEU A 43 -1.93 14.34 -3.59
N GLN A 44 -0.72 13.89 -3.28
CA GLN A 44 0.10 14.47 -2.21
C GLN A 44 0.38 15.95 -2.49
N GLU A 45 0.78 16.30 -3.71
CA GLU A 45 1.08 17.68 -4.09
C GLU A 45 -0.15 18.59 -4.10
N VAL A 46 -1.28 18.10 -4.63
CA VAL A 46 -2.49 18.92 -4.76
C VAL A 46 -3.17 19.16 -3.41
N PHE A 47 -3.24 18.13 -2.57
CA PHE A 47 -3.88 18.23 -1.26
C PHE A 47 -2.95 18.66 -0.13
N ASP A 48 -1.63 18.62 -0.36
CA ASP A 48 -0.60 18.97 0.62
C ASP A 48 -0.66 18.15 1.92
N VAL A 49 -0.83 16.83 1.79
CA VAL A 49 -1.09 15.92 2.92
C VAL A 49 0.05 14.92 3.19
N PRO A 50 0.18 14.41 4.43
CA PRO A 50 1.09 13.31 4.73
C PRO A 50 0.73 12.03 3.96
N LEU A 51 1.75 11.23 3.64
CA LEU A 51 1.64 9.95 2.95
C LEU A 51 2.39 8.87 3.73
N VAL A 52 1.75 7.72 3.91
CA VAL A 52 2.40 6.50 4.38
C VAL A 52 2.40 5.45 3.28
N ILE A 53 3.54 4.77 3.09
CA ILE A 53 3.70 3.71 2.09
C ILE A 53 4.15 2.43 2.77
N GLN A 54 3.29 1.41 2.76
CA GLN A 54 3.59 0.10 3.32
C GLN A 54 4.35 -0.77 2.33
N LEU A 55 5.45 -1.37 2.78
CA LEU A 55 6.18 -2.42 2.07
C LEU A 55 5.94 -3.77 2.75
N THR A 56 5.09 -4.59 2.12
CA THR A 56 4.61 -5.87 2.69
C THR A 56 5.62 -6.99 2.44
N ASP A 57 6.84 -6.84 2.95
CA ASP A 57 7.89 -7.86 2.87
C ASP A 57 7.58 -9.11 3.71
N ASP A 58 6.86 -8.97 4.80
CA ASP A 58 6.28 -10.07 5.57
C ASP A 58 5.27 -10.91 4.74
N GLU A 59 4.42 -10.27 3.93
CA GLU A 59 3.56 -10.93 2.95
C GLU A 59 4.40 -11.72 1.94
N LYS A 60 5.46 -11.12 1.40
CA LYS A 60 6.25 -11.83 0.40
C LYS A 60 7.01 -12.98 1.02
N TYR A 61 7.49 -12.85 2.25
CA TYR A 61 8.03 -13.95 3.04
C TYR A 61 7.00 -15.07 3.26
N LEU A 62 5.75 -14.73 3.61
CA LEU A 62 4.70 -15.72 3.87
C LEU A 62 4.22 -16.44 2.59
N TRP A 63 4.15 -15.75 1.45
CA TRP A 63 3.58 -16.28 0.20
C TRP A 63 4.61 -16.83 -0.79
N LYS A 64 5.88 -16.47 -0.67
CA LYS A 64 6.96 -16.92 -1.56
C LYS A 64 8.01 -17.69 -0.74
N ASP A 65 8.80 -18.49 -1.44
CA ASP A 65 9.97 -19.15 -0.84
C ASP A 65 11.13 -18.15 -0.78
N LEU A 66 11.07 -17.23 0.18
CA LEU A 66 12.06 -16.19 0.44
C LEU A 66 12.49 -16.24 1.90
N THR A 67 13.73 -15.87 2.20
CA THR A 67 14.14 -15.59 3.59
C THR A 67 13.70 -14.17 3.99
N THR A 68 13.64 -13.91 5.29
CA THR A 68 13.34 -12.58 5.84
C THR A 68 14.33 -11.51 5.37
N GLU A 69 15.61 -11.86 5.27
CA GLU A 69 16.66 -10.94 4.79
C GLU A 69 16.44 -10.59 3.32
N LYS A 70 16.04 -11.57 2.51
CA LYS A 70 15.79 -11.36 1.08
C LYS A 70 14.52 -10.54 0.85
N ALA A 71 13.47 -10.80 1.62
CA ALA A 71 12.24 -10.01 1.56
C ALA A 71 12.50 -8.54 1.93
N TYR A 72 13.27 -8.29 3.00
CA TYR A 72 13.68 -6.95 3.41
C TYR A 72 14.63 -6.28 2.40
N GLU A 73 15.53 -7.02 1.75
CA GLU A 73 16.33 -6.52 0.63
C GLU A 73 15.44 -6.02 -0.52
N TYR A 74 14.42 -6.80 -0.91
CA TYR A 74 13.48 -6.36 -1.95
C TYR A 74 12.67 -5.13 -1.52
N ALA A 75 12.25 -5.04 -0.25
CA ALA A 75 11.62 -3.83 0.28
C ALA A 75 12.54 -2.62 0.11
N LYS A 76 13.83 -2.73 0.48
CA LYS A 76 14.81 -1.65 0.31
C LYS A 76 15.02 -1.23 -1.14
N GLU A 77 15.12 -2.18 -2.07
CA GLU A 77 15.27 -1.85 -3.50
C GLU A 77 14.00 -1.22 -4.07
N ASN A 78 12.81 -1.75 -3.74
CA ASN A 78 11.54 -1.17 -4.21
C ASN A 78 11.28 0.21 -3.58
N ALA A 79 11.78 0.47 -2.36
CA ALA A 79 11.72 1.80 -1.76
C ALA A 79 12.45 2.84 -2.61
N LYS A 80 13.60 2.48 -3.23
CA LYS A 80 14.33 3.39 -4.14
C LYS A 80 13.49 3.72 -5.38
N ASP A 81 12.86 2.73 -5.99
CA ASP A 81 11.95 2.93 -7.14
C ASP A 81 10.77 3.86 -6.78
N ILE A 82 10.21 3.70 -5.57
CA ILE A 82 9.13 4.55 -5.06
C ILE A 82 9.62 5.97 -4.81
N ILE A 83 10.77 6.15 -4.15
CA ILE A 83 11.38 7.47 -3.92
C ILE A 83 11.66 8.18 -5.25
N ALA A 84 12.10 7.45 -6.27
CA ALA A 84 12.35 7.98 -7.60
C ALA A 84 11.09 8.54 -8.30
N CYS A 85 9.88 8.23 -7.82
CA CYS A 85 8.64 8.86 -8.29
C CYS A 85 8.52 10.34 -7.85
N GLY A 86 9.37 10.81 -6.94
CA GLY A 86 9.47 12.22 -6.55
C GLY A 86 8.51 12.63 -5.43
N PHE A 87 8.28 11.76 -4.44
CA PHE A 87 7.52 12.10 -3.24
C PHE A 87 8.28 13.09 -2.34
N ASP A 88 7.58 13.95 -1.59
CA ASP A 88 8.21 14.86 -0.63
C ASP A 88 8.71 14.08 0.59
N VAL A 89 10.02 14.10 0.82
CA VAL A 89 10.69 13.41 1.93
C VAL A 89 10.19 13.89 3.31
N ASN A 90 9.73 15.14 3.42
CA ASN A 90 9.25 15.69 4.69
C ASN A 90 7.82 15.26 5.02
N LYS A 91 7.08 14.72 4.03
CA LYS A 91 5.66 14.34 4.16
C LYS A 91 5.42 12.87 3.86
N THR A 92 6.46 12.10 3.57
CA THR A 92 6.33 10.70 3.13
C THR A 92 7.08 9.77 4.07
N PHE A 93 6.36 8.81 4.64
CA PHE A 93 6.92 7.75 5.46
C PHE A 93 6.77 6.41 4.76
N ILE A 94 7.88 5.83 4.34
CA ILE A 94 7.94 4.48 3.74
C ILE A 94 8.44 3.53 4.81
N PHE A 95 7.73 2.41 5.02
CA PHE A 95 8.11 1.45 6.05
C PHE A 95 8.01 0.01 5.55
N SER A 96 8.93 -0.82 6.03
CA SER A 96 8.86 -2.29 5.93
C SER A 96 8.01 -2.81 7.07
N ASP A 97 7.12 -3.77 6.78
CA ASP A 97 6.35 -4.42 7.83
C ASP A 97 7.28 -5.16 8.80
N LEU A 98 8.27 -5.92 8.31
CA LEU A 98 9.23 -6.62 9.16
C LEU A 98 9.99 -5.70 10.14
N ASP A 99 10.28 -4.46 9.75
CA ASP A 99 11.06 -3.48 10.54
C ASP A 99 10.18 -2.63 11.47
N TYR A 100 8.96 -2.27 11.03
CA TYR A 100 8.10 -1.31 11.72
C TYR A 100 7.06 -1.94 12.67
N LEU A 101 6.93 -3.27 12.69
CA LEU A 101 5.92 -4.01 13.46
C LEU A 101 5.80 -3.62 14.96
N GLY A 102 6.87 -3.12 15.59
CA GLY A 102 6.87 -2.71 16.99
C GLY A 102 5.84 -1.62 17.34
N SER A 103 5.77 -0.54 16.55
CA SER A 103 4.84 0.58 16.80
C SER A 103 3.40 0.28 16.36
N PHE A 104 3.21 -0.83 15.65
CA PHE A 104 1.98 -1.22 14.98
C PHE A 104 1.19 -2.33 15.72
N TYR A 105 1.87 -3.01 16.66
CA TYR A 105 1.40 -4.24 17.28
C TYR A 105 0.03 -4.12 17.97
N LEU A 106 -0.30 -2.97 18.57
CA LEU A 106 -1.60 -2.78 19.23
C LEU A 106 -2.76 -2.72 18.22
N SER A 107 -2.62 -1.93 17.16
CA SER A 107 -3.60 -1.85 16.06
C SER A 107 -3.79 -3.21 15.40
N LEU A 108 -2.69 -3.95 15.20
CA LEU A 108 -2.71 -5.31 14.70
C LEU A 108 -3.49 -6.26 15.59
N LEU A 109 -3.22 -6.28 16.90
CA LEU A 109 -3.93 -7.16 17.83
C LEU A 109 -5.42 -6.89 17.85
N ILE A 110 -5.82 -5.61 17.85
CA ILE A 110 -7.23 -5.21 17.82
C ILE A 110 -7.89 -5.72 16.53
N LEU A 111 -7.27 -5.49 15.37
CA LEU A 111 -7.81 -5.92 14.08
C LEU A 111 -7.84 -7.44 13.95
N ALA A 112 -6.77 -8.13 14.34
CA ALA A 112 -6.70 -9.58 14.33
C ALA A 112 -7.80 -10.20 15.21
N SER A 113 -8.08 -9.62 16.38
CA SER A 113 -9.16 -10.11 17.26
C SER A 113 -10.56 -10.01 16.62
N GLN A 114 -10.78 -9.00 15.77
CA GLN A 114 -12.05 -8.79 15.06
C GLN A 114 -12.17 -9.67 13.80
N LEU A 115 -11.05 -10.01 13.18
CA LEU A 115 -10.99 -10.76 11.92
C LEU A 115 -10.94 -12.28 12.13
N PHE A 116 -10.32 -12.77 13.22
CA PHE A 116 -9.98 -14.19 13.39
C PHE A 116 -10.74 -14.90 14.51
N GLN A 117 -12.07 -14.77 14.49
CA GLN A 117 -12.92 -15.55 15.41
C GLN A 117 -12.91 -17.07 15.10
N THR A 118 -12.46 -17.51 13.92
CA THR A 118 -12.42 -18.94 13.55
C THR A 118 -11.27 -19.29 12.59
N CYS A 119 -10.36 -20.17 13.03
CA CYS A 119 -9.55 -21.13 12.24
C CYS A 119 -8.06 -20.83 11.86
N CYS A 120 -7.30 -21.94 11.81
CA CYS A 120 -5.86 -22.25 11.78
C CYS A 120 -4.90 -21.65 10.72
N PHE A 121 -3.61 -21.55 11.13
CA PHE A 121 -2.38 -20.97 10.53
C PHE A 121 -2.22 -19.45 10.74
N PRO A 122 -1.46 -19.01 11.76
CA PRO A 122 -1.52 -17.62 12.23
C PRO A 122 -0.98 -16.58 11.23
N GLY A 123 0.01 -16.89 10.39
CA GLY A 123 0.67 -15.90 9.52
C GLY A 123 -0.18 -15.40 8.35
N LYS A 124 -0.50 -16.27 7.37
CA LYS A 124 -1.24 -15.88 6.15
C LYS A 124 -2.66 -15.40 6.44
N ILE A 125 -3.26 -15.96 7.48
CA ILE A 125 -4.59 -15.57 7.91
C ILE A 125 -4.55 -14.18 8.53
N SER A 126 -3.52 -13.82 9.32
CA SER A 126 -3.45 -12.51 9.99
C SER A 126 -3.02 -11.34 9.12
N PHE A 127 -2.37 -11.58 7.99
CA PHE A 127 -1.89 -10.53 7.10
C PHE A 127 -2.95 -9.49 6.64
N PRO A 128 -4.22 -9.83 6.36
CA PRO A 128 -5.24 -8.81 6.08
C PRO A 128 -5.37 -7.78 7.21
N ALA A 129 -5.11 -8.14 8.47
CA ALA A 129 -5.05 -7.19 9.58
C ALA A 129 -3.84 -6.24 9.43
N ILE A 130 -2.70 -6.79 9.00
CA ILE A 130 -1.46 -6.03 8.70
C ILE A 130 -1.67 -5.04 7.56
N GLN A 131 -2.37 -5.42 6.50
CA GLN A 131 -2.68 -4.49 5.41
C GLN A 131 -3.78 -3.48 5.77
N ALA A 132 -4.68 -3.83 6.70
CA ALA A 132 -5.76 -2.95 7.16
C ALA A 132 -5.26 -1.85 8.11
N ALA A 133 -4.35 -2.19 9.01
CA ALA A 133 -3.94 -1.32 10.11
C ALA A 133 -3.31 0.04 9.71
N PRO A 134 -2.64 0.24 8.56
CA PRO A 134 -2.17 1.56 8.13
C PRO A 134 -3.31 2.50 7.71
N SER A 135 -4.53 1.98 7.58
CA SER A 135 -5.75 2.77 7.33
C SER A 135 -6.20 3.59 8.54
N PHE A 136 -5.58 3.38 9.71
CA PHE A 136 -5.90 4.07 10.96
C PHE A 136 -4.70 4.88 11.44
N SER A 137 -4.92 6.15 11.81
CA SER A 137 -3.85 7.06 12.21
C SER A 137 -3.16 6.65 13.52
N SER A 138 -3.83 5.89 14.38
CA SER A 138 -3.25 5.32 15.60
C SER A 138 -2.04 4.41 15.36
N SER A 139 -1.90 3.88 14.14
CA SER A 139 -0.74 3.08 13.71
C SER A 139 0.55 3.90 13.51
N PHE A 140 0.45 5.24 13.51
CA PHE A 140 1.59 6.14 13.28
C PHE A 140 1.60 7.29 14.31
N PRO A 141 1.77 7.00 15.61
CA PRO A 141 1.73 8.00 16.66
C PRO A 141 2.81 9.10 16.47
N GLN A 142 3.96 8.76 15.89
CA GLN A 142 5.05 9.69 15.59
C GLN A 142 4.75 10.64 14.42
N ILE A 143 3.83 10.27 13.52
CA ILE A 143 3.41 11.13 12.39
C ILE A 143 2.25 12.02 12.84
N PHE A 144 1.30 11.45 13.57
CA PHE A 144 0.06 12.12 13.92
C PHE A 144 0.03 12.68 15.34
N ASN A 145 1.14 12.61 16.08
CA ASN A 145 1.28 13.09 17.46
C ASN A 145 0.18 12.53 18.39
N GLY A 146 -0.10 11.23 18.25
CA GLY A 146 -1.16 10.54 19.00
C GLY A 146 -2.60 10.93 18.63
N LYS A 147 -2.81 11.74 17.58
CA LYS A 147 -4.16 12.05 17.09
C LYS A 147 -4.77 10.82 16.43
N GLU A 148 -5.94 10.44 16.94
CA GLU A 148 -6.76 9.38 16.39
C GLU A 148 -7.82 9.93 15.42
N ASN A 149 -8.46 9.04 14.68
CA ASN A 149 -9.59 9.36 13.80
C ASN A 149 -9.28 10.38 12.68
N ILE A 150 -8.03 10.45 12.22
CA ILE A 150 -7.68 11.21 11.02
C ILE A 150 -8.16 10.41 9.81
N GLN A 151 -8.85 11.07 8.89
CA GLN A 151 -9.38 10.43 7.69
C GLN A 151 -8.23 9.91 6.80
N CYS A 152 -8.40 8.70 6.28
CA CYS A 152 -7.43 8.04 5.40
C CYS A 152 -8.00 7.96 3.97
N LEU A 153 -7.20 8.28 2.96
CA LEU A 153 -7.51 8.05 1.54
C LEU A 153 -6.50 7.06 0.95
N ILE A 154 -7.01 6.01 0.30
CA ILE A 154 -6.22 4.92 -0.25
C ILE A 154 -6.32 4.88 -1.78
N PRO A 155 -5.31 5.37 -2.50
CA PRO A 155 -5.16 5.15 -3.94
C PRO A 155 -4.55 3.76 -4.19
N CYS A 156 -5.27 2.91 -4.91
CA CYS A 156 -4.83 1.55 -5.21
C CYS A 156 -5.42 1.01 -6.52
N ALA A 157 -4.87 -0.07 -7.04
CA ALA A 157 -5.54 -0.84 -8.09
C ALA A 157 -6.74 -1.61 -7.50
N ILE A 158 -7.75 -1.88 -8.33
CA ILE A 158 -9.01 -2.49 -7.87
C ILE A 158 -8.85 -3.88 -7.22
N ASP A 159 -7.75 -4.61 -7.46
CA ASP A 159 -7.48 -5.90 -6.79
C ASP A 159 -7.23 -5.78 -5.29
N GLN A 160 -6.94 -4.58 -4.79
CA GLN A 160 -6.75 -4.34 -3.35
C GLN A 160 -8.06 -4.03 -2.60
N ASP A 161 -9.18 -3.77 -3.32
CA ASP A 161 -10.48 -3.48 -2.68
C ASP A 161 -10.94 -4.54 -1.67
N PRO A 162 -10.70 -5.86 -1.83
CA PRO A 162 -11.09 -6.85 -0.82
C PRO A 162 -10.52 -6.57 0.57
N TYR A 163 -9.25 -6.16 0.69
CA TYR A 163 -8.62 -5.82 1.98
C TYR A 163 -9.29 -4.62 2.63
N PHE A 164 -9.59 -3.59 1.85
CA PHE A 164 -10.14 -2.34 2.38
C PHE A 164 -11.65 -2.37 2.56
N ARG A 165 -12.35 -3.21 1.80
CA ARG A 165 -13.75 -3.55 2.08
C ARG A 165 -13.87 -4.17 3.47
N MET A 166 -13.03 -5.17 3.76
CA MET A 166 -12.93 -5.78 5.09
C MET A 166 -12.55 -4.74 6.15
N THR A 167 -11.56 -3.89 5.88
CA THR A 167 -11.13 -2.82 6.79
C THR A 167 -12.27 -1.87 7.14
N ARG A 168 -13.07 -1.47 6.15
CA ARG A 168 -14.23 -0.58 6.33
C ARG A 168 -15.35 -1.21 7.14
N ASP A 169 -15.52 -2.53 7.08
CA ASP A 169 -16.52 -3.25 7.89
C ASP A 169 -16.10 -3.35 9.36
N VAL A 170 -14.79 -3.41 9.63
CA VAL A 170 -14.22 -3.47 10.99
C VAL A 170 -14.08 -2.09 11.62
N ALA A 171 -13.71 -1.05 10.85
CA ALA A 171 -13.49 0.31 11.33
C ALA A 171 -14.52 0.83 12.36
N PRO A 172 -15.85 0.79 12.10
CA PRO A 172 -16.84 1.28 13.06
C PRO A 172 -16.91 0.43 14.35
N ARG A 173 -16.54 -0.85 14.31
CA ARG A 173 -16.54 -1.74 15.50
C ARG A 173 -15.42 -1.41 16.47
N ILE A 174 -14.35 -0.78 15.97
CA ILE A 174 -13.18 -0.36 16.75
C ILE A 174 -13.16 1.17 16.96
N GLY A 175 -14.26 1.86 16.66
CA GLY A 175 -14.39 3.31 16.85
C GLY A 175 -13.56 4.18 15.91
N GLN A 176 -13.12 3.64 14.76
CA GLN A 176 -12.28 4.34 13.79
C GLN A 176 -13.08 4.75 12.53
N PRO A 177 -12.69 5.83 11.83
CA PRO A 177 -13.31 6.22 10.56
C PRO A 177 -13.01 5.18 9.47
N LYS A 178 -13.95 5.03 8.53
CA LYS A 178 -13.76 4.17 7.37
C LYS A 178 -12.77 4.82 6.41
N PRO A 179 -11.74 4.11 5.90
CA PRO A 179 -10.86 4.67 4.88
C PRO A 179 -11.63 4.91 3.57
N ALA A 180 -11.34 6.01 2.91
CA ALA A 180 -11.79 6.33 1.57
C ALA A 180 -10.87 5.67 0.53
N LEU A 181 -11.38 5.44 -0.68
CA LEU A 181 -10.65 4.72 -1.74
C LEU A 181 -10.78 5.37 -3.11
N LEU A 182 -9.70 5.36 -3.87
CA LEU A 182 -9.68 5.65 -5.31
C LEU A 182 -9.07 4.46 -6.05
N HIS A 183 -9.84 3.85 -6.95
CA HIS A 183 -9.44 2.65 -7.66
C HIS A 183 -8.94 2.97 -9.07
N SER A 184 -7.77 2.46 -9.44
CA SER A 184 -7.31 2.44 -10.81
C SER A 184 -7.67 1.13 -11.52
N VAL A 185 -7.74 1.21 -12.85
CA VAL A 185 -7.76 0.02 -13.72
C VAL A 185 -6.37 -0.61 -13.80
N PHE A 186 -6.30 -1.89 -14.20
CA PHE A 186 -5.02 -2.55 -14.38
C PHE A 186 -4.29 -2.05 -15.62
N PHE A 187 -2.96 -1.96 -15.50
CA PHE A 187 -2.10 -1.82 -16.65
C PHE A 187 -1.98 -3.19 -17.35
N PRO A 188 -2.35 -3.29 -18.65
CA PRO A 188 -2.41 -4.57 -19.35
C PRO A 188 -1.01 -5.16 -19.53
N ALA A 189 -0.94 -6.49 -19.61
CA ALA A 189 0.27 -7.19 -20.02
C ALA A 189 0.58 -6.94 -21.50
N LEU A 190 1.84 -7.13 -21.90
CA LEU A 190 2.27 -6.98 -23.29
C LEU A 190 1.52 -7.91 -24.26
N GLN A 191 1.10 -9.09 -23.82
CA GLN A 191 0.36 -10.08 -24.62
C GLN A 191 -1.10 -9.68 -24.86
N GLY A 192 -1.63 -8.69 -24.12
CA GLY A 192 -2.99 -8.20 -24.27
C GLY A 192 -3.69 -7.90 -22.94
N ALA A 193 -4.87 -7.28 -23.05
CA ALA A 193 -5.63 -6.79 -21.90
C ALA A 193 -6.35 -7.85 -21.06
N GLN A 194 -6.21 -9.14 -21.41
CA GLN A 194 -6.82 -10.24 -20.66
C GLN A 194 -6.10 -10.49 -19.32
N THR A 195 -4.84 -10.08 -19.22
CA THR A 195 -4.03 -10.21 -18.01
C THR A 195 -3.41 -8.86 -17.65
N LYS A 196 -3.16 -8.65 -16.36
CA LYS A 196 -2.39 -7.50 -15.87
C LYS A 196 -0.90 -7.76 -16.03
N MET A 197 -0.13 -6.68 -16.23
CA MET A 197 1.32 -6.74 -16.19
C MET A 197 1.80 -7.29 -14.84
N SER A 198 2.70 -8.27 -14.88
CA SER A 198 3.16 -8.98 -13.68
C SER A 198 4.66 -9.29 -13.76
N ALA A 199 5.39 -8.95 -12.70
CA ALA A 199 6.81 -9.31 -12.55
C ALA A 199 7.06 -10.83 -12.53
N SER A 200 6.01 -11.65 -12.38
CA SER A 200 6.14 -13.13 -12.45
C SER A 200 6.30 -13.66 -13.87
N ASP A 201 5.90 -12.89 -14.89
CA ASP A 201 6.13 -13.23 -16.30
C ASP A 201 7.01 -12.13 -16.94
N PRO A 202 8.31 -12.39 -17.14
CA PRO A 202 9.24 -11.42 -17.71
C PRO A 202 8.87 -10.92 -19.10
N ASN A 203 8.14 -11.73 -19.88
CA ASN A 203 7.70 -11.37 -21.22
C ASN A 203 6.43 -10.51 -21.19
N SER A 204 5.72 -10.46 -20.05
CA SER A 204 4.52 -9.65 -19.89
C SER A 204 4.79 -8.19 -19.52
N SER A 205 6.02 -7.89 -19.07
CA SER A 205 6.34 -6.67 -18.34
C SER A 205 7.47 -5.86 -18.97
N ILE A 206 7.31 -4.53 -18.97
CA ILE A 206 8.40 -3.58 -19.17
C ILE A 206 8.88 -3.12 -17.79
N PHE A 207 10.10 -3.49 -17.42
CA PHE A 207 10.69 -3.20 -16.12
C PHE A 207 11.30 -1.79 -16.11
N LEU A 208 11.36 -1.18 -14.92
CA LEU A 208 12.00 0.14 -14.76
C LEU A 208 13.51 0.10 -14.99
N THR A 209 14.10 -1.10 -14.96
CA THR A 209 15.51 -1.37 -15.24
C THR A 209 15.78 -1.76 -16.70
N ASP A 210 14.76 -1.85 -17.56
CA ASP A 210 14.96 -2.17 -18.97
C ASP A 210 15.71 -1.02 -19.67
N THR A 211 16.75 -1.39 -20.41
CA THR A 211 17.48 -0.45 -21.28
C THR A 211 16.59 0.02 -22.45
N PRO A 212 16.91 1.17 -23.09
CA PRO A 212 16.18 1.63 -24.27
C PRO A 212 16.05 0.58 -25.38
N LYS A 213 17.08 -0.28 -25.55
CA LYS A 213 17.06 -1.39 -26.51
C LYS A 213 16.07 -2.48 -26.10
N GLN A 214 16.01 -2.87 -24.83
CA GLN A 214 15.07 -3.87 -24.33
C GLN A 214 13.62 -3.38 -24.46
N ILE A 215 13.36 -2.10 -24.13
CA ILE A 215 12.05 -1.48 -24.29
C ILE A 215 11.63 -1.55 -25.77
N LYS A 216 12.51 -1.15 -26.70
CA LYS A 216 12.23 -1.20 -28.14
C LYS A 216 11.93 -2.62 -28.64
N THR A 217 12.54 -3.66 -28.05
CA THR A 217 12.29 -5.05 -28.44
C THR A 217 10.97 -5.59 -27.88
N LYS A 218 10.52 -5.07 -26.72
CA LYS A 218 9.29 -5.53 -26.05
C LYS A 218 8.01 -4.90 -26.64
N VAL A 219 8.13 -3.75 -27.30
CA VAL A 219 7.05 -3.01 -27.98
C VAL A 219 6.97 -3.44 -29.45
#